data_AF-A0A154IBN7-F1
#
_entry.id   AF-A0A154IBN7-F1
#
_cell.length_a   1.000
_cell.length_b   1.000
_cell.length_c   1.000
_cell.angle_alpha   90.00
_cell.angle_beta   90.00
_cell.angle_gamma   90.00
#
_symmetry.space_group_name_H-M   'P 1'
#
loop_
_entity.id
_entity.type
_entity.pdbx_description
1 polymer ?
#
loop_
_entity_poly.entity_id
_entity_poly.type
_entity_poly.pdbx_seq_one_letter_code
_entity_poly.pdbx_strand_id
1 'polypeptide(L)'
;MSEFKSDFLRTLKERGFIHQISDESGLDDLFAKETVTAYIGYDPTASSLHVGHLTQIMMLHWLQATGHRPISLMGGGTGMVGDPSFKEEARKLMTIETIEQNIASIKTCFSNYLDYDRPATAALMINNAEWLRSLNYLEFLRDVGRHFSVNRMLSFDSVKTRLDREQSLSFLEFNYMILQAYDFVELAKRYDCRLQMGGSDQWGNIVNGIDLGHRMGTPQLYALTSPLLTTSSGAKMGKSASGAVWLNADLLPVYDFWQYWRNTEDADVPRFLKLFTTLPMDEITRLSAIGGSELNEVKKILATEVTAILHGRPAAEQAAETARKTFEEGSLSENLPSVDIPATELDGGIGLLSLIVRAGLASSNGEARRHVQGGAVRINDEAVSDERKMIGSGEITADGVIKLSLGKKKHILIRRAA
;
A
#
# COMPACT_ATOMS: atom_id res chain seq x y z
N MET A 1 2.80 -27.55 18.18
CA MET A 1 3.63 -26.35 17.94
C MET A 1 3.55 -25.52 19.19
N SER A 2 4.66 -25.25 19.88
CA SER A 2 4.61 -24.40 21.07
C SER A 2 4.08 -23.02 20.67
N GLU A 3 3.09 -22.56 21.41
CA GLU A 3 2.53 -21.22 21.28
C GLU A 3 3.57 -20.21 21.79
N PHE A 4 3.70 -19.06 21.12
CA PHE A 4 4.58 -17.99 21.56
C PHE A 4 4.16 -17.50 22.96
N LYS A 5 5.13 -17.15 23.80
CA LYS A 5 4.90 -16.62 25.15
C LYS A 5 4.55 -15.14 25.11
N SER A 6 5.19 -14.37 24.23
CA SER A 6 4.98 -12.94 24.08
C SER A 6 3.68 -12.63 23.34
N ASP A 7 2.98 -11.59 23.78
CA ASP A 7 1.76 -11.12 23.12
C ASP A 7 2.05 -10.70 21.67
N PHE A 8 3.16 -10.00 21.44
CA PHE A 8 3.57 -9.53 20.13
C PHE A 8 3.69 -10.67 19.09
N LEU A 9 4.48 -11.71 19.38
CA LEU A 9 4.69 -12.80 18.43
C LEU A 9 3.43 -13.67 18.27
N ARG A 10 2.61 -13.84 19.32
CA ARG A 10 1.29 -14.48 19.20
C ARG A 10 0.40 -13.71 18.22
N THR A 11 0.26 -12.40 18.40
CA THR A 11 -0.56 -11.54 17.53
C THR A 11 -0.06 -11.57 16.09
N LEU A 12 1.26 -11.45 15.85
CA LEU A 12 1.79 -11.52 14.49
C LEU A 12 1.58 -12.91 13.86
N LYS A 13 1.70 -13.99 14.62
CA LYS A 13 1.47 -15.36 14.14
C LYS A 13 0.02 -15.59 13.75
N GLU A 14 -0.93 -15.28 14.62
CA GLU A 14 -2.35 -15.56 14.37
C GLU A 14 -2.91 -14.75 13.18
N ARG A 15 -2.37 -13.53 13.00
CA ARG A 15 -2.74 -12.63 11.89
C ARG A 15 -2.00 -12.93 10.59
N GLY A 16 -0.97 -13.78 10.63
CA GLY A 16 -0.24 -14.23 9.44
C GLY A 16 0.85 -13.27 8.95
N PHE A 17 1.45 -12.49 9.85
CA PHE A 17 2.54 -11.56 9.53
C PHE A 17 3.92 -12.22 9.49
N ILE A 18 4.10 -13.42 10.07
CA ILE A 18 5.44 -14.02 10.24
C ILE A 18 5.78 -14.85 9.01
N HIS A 19 6.87 -14.49 8.33
CA HIS A 19 7.51 -15.30 7.29
C HIS A 19 8.78 -15.98 7.80
N GLN A 20 9.73 -15.20 8.34
CA GLN A 20 10.99 -15.70 8.90
C GLN A 20 11.37 -14.94 10.16
N ILE A 21 12.05 -15.62 11.09
CA ILE A 21 12.64 -15.05 12.31
C ILE A 21 14.07 -15.59 12.44
N SER A 22 15.03 -14.74 12.84
CA SER A 22 16.44 -15.16 12.97
C SER A 22 16.70 -16.13 14.13
N ASP A 23 16.14 -15.85 15.30
CA ASP A 23 16.16 -16.70 16.50
C ASP A 23 14.81 -16.58 17.18
N GLU A 24 13.94 -17.55 16.91
CA GLU A 24 12.55 -17.55 17.36
C GLU A 24 12.45 -17.59 18.90
N SER A 25 13.27 -18.42 19.56
CA SER A 25 13.19 -18.60 21.01
C SER A 25 13.75 -17.40 21.77
N GLY A 26 14.88 -16.87 21.32
CA GLY A 26 15.51 -15.71 21.95
C GLY A 26 14.67 -14.45 21.78
N LEU A 27 14.03 -14.29 20.61
CA LEU A 27 13.13 -13.16 20.37
C LEU A 27 11.88 -13.24 21.26
N ASP A 28 11.24 -14.41 21.34
CA ASP A 28 10.04 -14.59 22.17
C ASP A 28 10.34 -14.38 23.65
N ASP A 29 11.47 -14.91 24.15
CA ASP A 29 11.91 -14.71 25.52
C ASP A 29 12.24 -13.24 25.82
N LEU A 30 12.78 -12.48 24.85
CA LEU A 30 13.05 -11.04 25.00
C LEU A 30 11.73 -10.26 25.15
N PHE A 31 10.81 -10.47 24.22
CA PHE A 31 9.51 -9.78 24.19
C PHE A 31 8.61 -10.15 25.37
N ALA A 32 8.79 -11.34 25.97
CA ALA A 32 8.08 -11.74 27.19
C ALA A 32 8.63 -11.11 28.47
N LYS A 33 9.87 -10.58 28.45
CA LYS A 33 10.56 -10.07 29.64
C LYS A 33 10.57 -8.55 29.74
N GLU A 34 10.67 -7.86 28.61
CA GLU A 34 10.88 -6.41 28.60
C GLU A 34 10.22 -5.68 27.43
N THR A 35 10.13 -4.36 27.55
CA THR A 35 9.68 -3.47 26.47
C THR A 35 10.77 -3.38 25.41
N VAL A 36 10.57 -4.06 24.28
CA VAL A 36 11.52 -4.05 23.17
C VAL A 36 11.33 -2.82 22.28
N THR A 37 12.44 -2.24 21.80
CA THR A 37 12.41 -1.26 20.71
C THR A 37 12.71 -1.97 19.39
N ALA A 38 11.86 -1.77 18.37
CA ALA A 38 12.04 -2.37 17.06
C ALA A 38 11.69 -1.39 15.94
N TYR A 39 12.26 -1.60 14.75
CA TYR A 39 12.11 -0.65 13.65
C TYR A 39 11.76 -1.27 12.31
N ILE A 40 11.20 -0.44 11.43
CA ILE A 40 11.12 -0.67 9.99
C ILE A 40 11.64 0.57 9.27
N GLY A 41 12.45 0.36 8.23
CA GLY A 41 12.95 1.40 7.33
C GLY A 41 12.00 1.70 6.17
N TYR A 42 11.86 2.98 5.82
CA TYR A 42 11.06 3.47 4.70
C TYR A 42 11.88 4.47 3.88
N ASP A 43 12.19 4.10 2.63
CA ASP A 43 12.86 4.99 1.70
C ASP A 43 11.85 5.95 1.03
N PRO A 44 12.05 7.28 1.12
CA PRO A 44 11.08 8.31 0.71
C PRO A 44 11.07 8.56 -0.80
N THR A 45 10.70 7.52 -1.56
CA THR A 45 10.83 7.50 -3.04
C THR A 45 9.66 8.10 -3.81
N ALA A 46 8.63 8.53 -3.08
CA ALA A 46 7.51 9.33 -3.55
C ALA A 46 7.01 10.18 -2.37
N SER A 47 6.12 11.14 -2.65
CA SER A 47 5.53 12.00 -1.62
C SER A 47 4.52 11.28 -0.71
N SER A 48 4.17 10.03 -1.01
CA SER A 48 3.31 9.20 -0.17
C SER A 48 3.79 7.75 -0.18
N LEU A 49 3.46 7.03 0.88
CA LEU A 49 3.43 5.57 0.82
C LEU A 49 2.18 5.10 0.06
N HIS A 50 2.19 3.85 -0.37
CA HIS A 50 1.03 3.16 -0.96
C HIS A 50 0.67 1.90 -0.16
N VAL A 51 -0.48 1.29 -0.42
CA VAL A 51 -0.99 0.10 0.30
C VAL A 51 -0.01 -1.07 0.40
N GLY A 52 0.93 -1.20 -0.54
CA GLY A 52 2.02 -2.19 -0.46
C GLY A 52 2.91 -2.06 0.79
N HIS A 53 2.93 -0.90 1.48
CA HIS A 53 3.66 -0.70 2.73
C HIS A 53 2.81 -0.94 3.98
N LEU A 54 1.50 -1.17 3.84
CA LEU A 54 0.60 -1.29 4.98
C LEU A 54 0.89 -2.50 5.84
N THR A 55 1.37 -3.62 5.27
CA THR A 55 1.77 -4.78 6.05
C THR A 55 2.82 -4.39 7.08
N GLN A 56 3.83 -3.64 6.67
CA GLN A 56 4.90 -3.19 7.55
C GLN A 56 4.40 -2.14 8.55
N ILE A 57 3.58 -1.18 8.12
CA ILE A 57 2.97 -0.20 9.03
C ILE A 57 2.13 -0.91 10.11
N MET A 58 1.36 -1.93 9.74
CA MET A 58 0.55 -2.71 10.68
C MET A 58 1.40 -3.55 11.63
N MET A 59 2.59 -4.02 11.23
CA MET A 59 3.52 -4.65 12.16
C MET A 59 4.03 -3.68 13.23
N LEU A 60 4.32 -2.42 12.86
CA LEU A 60 4.65 -1.38 13.84
C LEU A 60 3.46 -1.02 14.74
N HIS A 61 2.25 -0.99 14.17
CA HIS A 61 1.03 -0.79 14.95
C HIS A 61 0.87 -1.89 16.01
N TRP A 62 0.95 -3.17 15.60
CA TRP A 62 0.83 -4.29 16.54
C TRP A 62 1.95 -4.33 17.57
N LEU A 63 3.18 -3.97 17.18
CA LEU A 63 4.30 -3.80 18.09
C LEU A 63 3.94 -2.81 19.21
N GLN A 64 3.37 -1.66 18.86
CA GLN A 64 2.95 -0.67 19.85
C GLN A 64 1.74 -1.12 20.66
N ALA A 65 0.75 -1.72 20.01
CA ALA A 65 -0.47 -2.19 20.64
C ALA A 65 -0.18 -3.23 21.73
N THR A 66 0.84 -4.09 21.52
CA THR A 66 1.29 -5.08 22.51
C THR A 66 2.34 -4.54 23.49
N GLY A 67 2.52 -3.22 23.58
CA GLY A 67 3.31 -2.58 24.65
C GLY A 67 4.80 -2.42 24.37
N HIS A 68 5.21 -2.43 23.10
CA HIS A 68 6.60 -2.21 22.68
C HIS A 68 6.77 -0.87 21.97
N ARG A 69 8.02 -0.48 21.69
CA ARG A 69 8.34 0.84 21.14
C ARG A 69 8.67 0.75 19.64
N PRO A 70 7.80 1.23 18.73
CA PRO A 70 8.06 1.23 17.30
C PRO A 70 8.96 2.39 16.88
N ILE A 71 9.87 2.13 15.95
CA ILE A 71 10.61 3.14 15.20
C ILE A 71 10.22 3.06 13.72
N SER A 72 9.69 4.15 13.21
CA SER A 72 9.53 4.42 11.78
C SER A 72 10.79 5.13 11.28
N LEU A 73 11.74 4.38 10.71
CA LEU A 73 13.01 4.94 10.23
C LEU A 73 12.84 5.49 8.81
N MET A 74 12.98 6.80 8.65
CA MET A 74 12.96 7.48 7.36
C MET A 74 14.34 7.43 6.72
N GLY A 75 14.39 6.94 5.48
CA GLY A 75 15.59 6.76 4.69
C GLY A 75 16.11 8.05 4.02
N GLY A 76 16.34 9.13 4.77
CA GLY A 76 16.82 10.39 4.19
C GLY A 76 18.26 10.35 3.67
N GLY A 77 19.09 9.45 4.20
CA GLY A 77 20.42 9.13 3.69
C GLY A 77 20.39 7.97 2.68
N THR A 78 19.72 6.86 3.01
CA THR A 78 19.59 5.70 2.11
C THR A 78 18.84 6.02 0.81
N GLY A 79 17.87 6.93 0.86
CA GLY A 79 17.14 7.43 -0.31
C GLY A 79 18.01 8.19 -1.32
N MET A 80 19.21 8.65 -0.92
CA MET A 80 20.21 9.22 -1.84
C MET A 80 20.97 8.16 -2.64
N VAL A 81 20.87 6.89 -2.24
CA VAL A 81 21.55 5.73 -2.83
C VAL A 81 20.55 4.87 -3.60
N GLY A 82 19.44 4.50 -2.93
CA GLY A 82 18.36 3.67 -3.46
C GLY A 82 18.57 2.17 -3.26
N ASP A 83 17.56 1.49 -2.68
CA ASP A 83 17.59 0.03 -2.48
C ASP A 83 17.53 -0.76 -3.80
N PRO A 84 18.52 -1.63 -4.10
CA PRO A 84 18.51 -2.52 -5.26
C PRO A 84 17.72 -3.83 -5.08
N SER A 85 17.28 -4.15 -3.86
CA SER A 85 16.69 -5.46 -3.51
C SER A 85 15.50 -5.82 -4.39
N PHE A 86 15.65 -6.89 -5.17
CA PHE A 86 14.61 -7.43 -6.07
C PHE A 86 14.05 -6.41 -7.08
N LYS A 87 14.86 -5.42 -7.49
CA LYS A 87 14.52 -4.44 -8.54
C LYS A 87 15.35 -4.64 -9.81
N GLU A 88 14.70 -4.48 -10.96
CA GLU A 88 15.32 -4.68 -12.28
C GLU A 88 15.97 -3.41 -12.84
N GLU A 89 15.43 -2.23 -12.50
CA GLU A 89 15.92 -0.93 -12.99
C GLU A 89 16.59 -0.12 -11.87
N ALA A 90 17.65 0.62 -12.22
CA ALA A 90 18.30 1.57 -11.33
C ALA A 90 17.34 2.72 -10.97
N ARG A 91 17.32 3.14 -9.70
CA ARG A 91 16.47 4.25 -9.26
C ARG A 91 17.00 5.59 -9.78
N LYS A 92 16.09 6.49 -10.12
CA LYS A 92 16.43 7.90 -10.35
C LYS A 92 16.86 8.54 -9.03
N LEU A 93 17.99 9.23 -9.05
CA LEU A 93 18.48 9.99 -7.90
C LEU A 93 17.61 11.24 -7.69
N MET A 94 17.10 11.40 -6.48
CA MET A 94 16.33 12.59 -6.08
C MET A 94 17.24 13.61 -5.41
N THR A 95 16.86 14.88 -5.44
CA THR A 95 17.57 15.92 -4.68
C THR A 95 17.29 15.77 -3.17
N ILE A 96 18.15 16.33 -2.34
CA ILE A 96 17.97 16.33 -0.88
C ILE A 96 16.65 17.02 -0.51
N GLU A 97 16.33 18.12 -1.17
CA GLU A 97 15.09 18.88 -0.94
C GLU A 97 13.86 18.03 -1.26
N THR A 98 13.89 17.29 -2.37
CA THR A 98 12.81 16.36 -2.75
C THR A 98 12.66 15.25 -1.71
N ILE A 99 13.77 14.70 -1.23
CA ILE A 99 13.78 13.66 -0.19
C ILE A 99 13.15 14.20 1.11
N GLU A 100 13.53 15.39 1.57
CA GLU A 100 12.98 15.98 2.79
C GLU A 100 11.49 16.33 2.65
N GLN A 101 11.06 16.82 1.49
CA GLN A 101 9.63 17.05 1.18
C GLN A 101 8.84 15.75 1.23
N ASN A 102 9.36 14.68 0.61
CA ASN A 102 8.74 13.37 0.65
C ASN A 102 8.67 12.83 2.09
N ILE A 103 9.73 12.96 2.87
CA ILE A 103 9.73 12.53 4.29
C ILE A 103 8.64 13.28 5.05
N ALA A 104 8.56 14.60 4.94
CA ALA A 104 7.56 15.41 5.63
C ALA A 104 6.13 14.96 5.30
N SER A 105 5.86 14.69 4.02
CA SER A 105 4.57 14.20 3.54
C SER A 105 4.27 12.75 3.93
N ILE A 106 5.29 11.88 4.03
CA ILE A 106 5.13 10.50 4.49
C ILE A 106 4.81 10.45 5.99
N LYS A 107 5.29 11.41 6.79
CA LYS A 107 5.01 11.44 8.25
C LYS A 107 3.52 11.39 8.55
N THR A 108 2.70 12.06 7.74
CA THR A 108 1.25 12.16 7.96
C THR A 108 0.55 10.80 7.83
N CYS A 109 1.10 9.88 7.03
CA CYS A 109 0.58 8.51 6.90
C CYS A 109 0.61 7.75 8.23
N PHE A 110 1.64 7.96 9.06
CA PHE A 110 1.86 7.16 10.27
C PHE A 110 1.03 7.62 11.47
N SER A 111 0.61 8.90 11.49
CA SER A 111 -0.06 9.55 12.62
C SER A 111 -1.29 8.80 13.13
N ASN A 112 -2.00 8.08 12.26
CA ASN A 112 -3.20 7.34 12.65
C ASN A 112 -2.93 5.84 12.93
N TYR A 113 -1.72 5.36 12.64
CA TYR A 113 -1.30 3.98 12.97
C TYR A 113 -0.48 3.91 14.25
N LEU A 114 0.28 4.96 14.55
CA LEU A 114 1.24 5.01 15.65
C LEU A 114 0.98 6.23 16.53
N ASP A 115 1.02 6.00 17.84
CA ASP A 115 0.88 7.04 18.85
C ASP A 115 2.26 7.57 19.27
N TYR A 116 2.56 8.82 18.92
CA TYR A 116 3.83 9.48 19.23
C TYR A 116 3.87 10.09 20.64
N ASP A 117 2.74 10.14 21.34
CA ASP A 117 2.62 10.76 22.66
C ASP A 117 2.38 9.73 23.78
N ARG A 118 2.34 8.43 23.43
CA ARG A 118 2.10 7.35 24.39
C ARG A 118 3.17 7.28 25.48
N PRO A 119 2.82 7.34 26.77
CA PRO A 119 3.80 7.20 27.85
C PRO A 119 4.52 5.83 27.78
N ALA A 120 5.85 5.84 27.99
CA ALA A 120 6.78 4.70 27.96
C ALA A 120 7.01 4.03 26.59
N THR A 121 6.03 4.02 25.68
CA THR A 121 6.11 3.35 24.37
C THR A 121 5.76 4.25 23.18
N ALA A 122 5.95 5.56 23.34
CA ALA A 122 5.84 6.54 22.28
C ALA A 122 6.60 6.09 21.04
N ALA A 123 5.90 6.09 19.91
CA ALA A 123 6.52 5.81 18.63
C ALA A 123 7.62 6.84 18.35
N LEU A 124 8.66 6.41 17.64
CA LEU A 124 9.72 7.30 17.19
C LEU A 124 9.71 7.37 15.67
N MET A 125 9.91 8.57 15.15
CA MET A 125 10.16 8.78 13.72
C MET A 125 11.54 9.40 13.57
N ILE A 126 12.50 8.56 13.18
CA ILE A 126 13.92 8.90 13.11
C ILE A 126 14.32 9.00 11.65
N ASN A 127 15.28 9.86 11.31
CA ASN A 127 15.81 9.96 9.95
C ASN A 127 17.28 9.51 9.92
N ASN A 128 17.62 8.48 9.14
CA ASN A 128 19.01 8.00 9.05
C ASN A 128 19.97 9.03 8.43
N ALA A 129 19.46 10.10 7.82
CA ALA A 129 20.26 11.26 7.44
C ALA A 129 21.06 11.84 8.62
N GLU A 130 20.57 11.72 9.86
CA GLU A 130 21.21 12.21 11.08
C GLU A 130 22.63 11.67 11.29
N TRP A 131 22.89 10.43 10.90
CA TRP A 131 24.24 9.85 10.98
C TRP A 131 24.87 9.68 9.61
N LEU A 132 24.11 9.29 8.58
CA LEU A 132 24.66 8.97 7.26
C LEU A 132 25.24 10.19 6.53
N ARG A 133 24.63 11.37 6.64
CA ARG A 133 25.10 12.57 5.91
C ARG A 133 26.41 13.13 6.44
N SER A 134 26.72 12.89 7.72
CA SER A 134 27.95 13.32 8.36
C SER A 134 29.08 12.30 8.30
N LEU A 135 28.86 11.12 7.72
CA LEU A 135 29.87 10.07 7.66
C LEU A 135 31.08 10.50 6.83
N ASN A 136 32.26 10.44 7.45
CA ASN A 136 33.51 10.51 6.71
C ASN A 136 33.73 9.19 5.98
N TYR A 137 33.94 9.24 4.66
CA TYR A 137 34.06 8.04 3.84
C TYR A 137 35.20 7.11 4.27
N LEU A 138 36.38 7.65 4.60
CA LEU A 138 37.54 6.83 4.98
C LEU A 138 37.36 6.19 6.35
N GLU A 139 36.80 6.94 7.31
CA GLU A 139 36.48 6.41 8.64
C GLU A 139 35.39 5.33 8.53
N PHE A 140 34.35 5.56 7.73
CA PHE A 140 33.31 4.58 7.49
C PHE A 140 33.84 3.29 6.88
N LEU A 141 34.70 3.37 5.86
CA LEU A 141 35.34 2.18 5.29
C LEU A 141 36.20 1.44 6.32
N ARG A 142 36.96 2.18 7.13
CA ARG A 142 37.85 1.59 8.13
C ARG A 142 37.08 0.96 9.28
N ASP A 143 36.04 1.61 9.76
CA ASP A 143 35.37 1.22 11.01
C ASP A 143 34.17 0.30 10.74
N VAL A 144 33.51 0.44 9.59
CA VAL A 144 32.34 -0.37 9.18
C VAL A 144 32.68 -1.27 8.00
N GLY A 145 33.24 -0.72 6.92
CA GLY A 145 33.51 -1.45 5.67
C GLY A 145 34.39 -2.69 5.86
N ARG A 146 35.35 -2.66 6.79
CA ARG A 146 36.22 -3.82 7.14
C ARG A 146 35.46 -5.08 7.58
N HIS A 147 34.20 -4.93 8.00
CA HIS A 147 33.39 -6.06 8.47
C HIS A 147 32.65 -6.78 7.35
N PHE A 148 32.62 -6.21 6.14
CA PHE A 148 31.93 -6.76 4.98
C PHE A 148 32.89 -7.50 4.05
N SER A 149 32.49 -8.70 3.63
CA SER A 149 33.17 -9.43 2.57
C SER A 149 32.42 -9.23 1.26
N VAL A 150 33.11 -8.76 0.23
CA VAL A 150 32.53 -8.61 -1.11
C VAL A 150 32.01 -9.95 -1.62
N ASN A 151 32.77 -11.05 -1.45
CA ASN A 151 32.32 -12.40 -1.86
C ASN A 151 31.00 -12.79 -1.19
N ARG A 152 30.84 -12.48 0.10
CA ARG A 152 29.60 -12.75 0.82
C ARG A 152 28.46 -11.87 0.31
N MET A 153 28.69 -10.58 0.09
CA MET A 153 27.67 -9.67 -0.43
C MET A 153 27.14 -10.11 -1.80
N LEU A 154 28.03 -10.59 -2.68
CA LEU A 154 27.65 -11.12 -3.99
C LEU A 154 26.84 -12.42 -3.92
N SER A 155 26.88 -13.14 -2.81
CA SER A 155 26.15 -14.41 -2.62
C SER A 155 24.67 -14.24 -2.24
N PHE A 156 24.26 -13.05 -1.80
CA PHE A 156 22.86 -12.80 -1.47
C PHE A 156 21.99 -12.85 -2.72
N ASP A 157 20.85 -13.55 -2.65
CA ASP A 157 19.97 -13.78 -3.80
C ASP A 157 19.50 -12.47 -4.47
N SER A 158 19.31 -11.39 -3.70
CA SER A 158 18.93 -10.07 -4.19
C SER A 158 19.98 -9.44 -5.13
N VAL A 159 21.26 -9.73 -4.89
CA VAL A 159 22.40 -9.27 -5.68
C VAL A 159 22.72 -10.26 -6.79
N LYS A 160 22.84 -11.54 -6.43
CA LYS A 160 23.18 -12.64 -7.33
C LYS A 160 22.26 -12.69 -8.54
N THR A 161 20.95 -12.56 -8.33
CA THR A 161 19.95 -12.60 -9.42
C THR A 161 20.16 -11.47 -10.44
N ARG A 162 20.56 -10.26 -10.01
CA ARG A 162 20.85 -9.15 -10.94
C ARG A 162 22.10 -9.43 -11.76
N LEU A 163 23.14 -9.95 -11.11
CA LEU A 163 24.41 -10.30 -11.77
C LEU A 163 24.23 -11.43 -12.78
N ASP A 164 23.49 -12.49 -12.41
CA ASP A 164 23.18 -13.63 -13.28
C ASP A 164 22.36 -13.22 -14.51
N ARG A 165 21.56 -12.14 -14.40
CA ARG A 165 20.78 -11.55 -15.49
C ARG A 165 21.52 -10.46 -16.27
N GLU A 166 22.82 -10.27 -16.02
CA GLU A 166 23.65 -9.20 -16.60
C GLU A 166 23.06 -7.79 -16.43
N GLN A 167 22.24 -7.59 -15.39
CA GLN A 167 21.68 -6.29 -15.06
C GLN A 167 22.75 -5.46 -14.34
N SER A 168 22.92 -4.21 -14.75
CA SER A 168 23.90 -3.31 -14.11
C SER A 168 23.59 -3.15 -12.63
N LEU A 169 24.56 -3.41 -11.76
CA LEU A 169 24.50 -3.06 -10.33
C LEU A 169 25.61 -2.06 -10.04
N SER A 170 25.23 -0.82 -9.76
CA SER A 170 26.20 0.24 -9.51
C SER A 170 26.90 0.07 -8.16
N PHE A 171 28.10 0.63 -8.02
CA PHE A 171 28.79 0.69 -6.72
C PHE A 171 27.94 1.41 -5.67
N LEU A 172 27.16 2.41 -6.08
CA LEU A 172 26.22 3.13 -5.23
C LEU A 172 25.19 2.15 -4.64
N GLU A 173 24.42 1.46 -5.48
CA GLU A 173 23.44 0.46 -5.07
C GLU A 173 24.05 -0.66 -4.22
N PHE A 174 25.25 -1.11 -4.56
CA PHE A 174 25.95 -2.16 -3.80
C PHE A 174 26.26 -1.74 -2.36
N ASN A 175 26.49 -0.45 -2.11
CA ASN A 175 26.72 0.08 -0.76
C ASN A 175 25.43 0.18 0.07
N TYR A 176 24.24 0.09 -0.53
CA TYR A 176 22.97 0.19 0.20
C TYR A 176 22.89 -0.82 1.36
N MET A 177 23.32 -2.07 1.12
CA MET A 177 23.32 -3.13 2.13
C MET A 177 24.17 -2.78 3.36
N ILE A 178 25.28 -2.06 3.14
CA ILE A 178 26.20 -1.63 4.20
C ILE A 178 25.55 -0.51 5.02
N LEU A 179 24.90 0.45 4.34
CA LEU A 179 24.22 1.57 5.00
C LEU A 179 23.04 1.10 5.86
N GLN A 180 22.19 0.21 5.33
CA GLN A 180 21.08 -0.36 6.11
C GLN A 180 21.57 -1.21 7.29
N ALA A 181 22.66 -1.97 7.12
CA ALA A 181 23.26 -2.69 8.23
C ALA A 181 23.78 -1.74 9.32
N TYR A 182 24.39 -0.62 8.90
CA TYR A 182 24.88 0.43 9.81
C TYR A 182 23.73 1.14 10.56
N ASP A 183 22.59 1.36 9.90
CA ASP A 183 21.38 1.89 10.55
C ASP A 183 20.96 1.04 11.75
N PHE A 184 21.03 -0.29 11.65
CA PHE A 184 20.67 -1.16 12.78
C PHE A 184 21.64 -0.97 13.96
N VAL A 185 22.94 -0.80 13.69
CA VAL A 185 23.94 -0.55 14.73
C VAL A 185 23.72 0.81 15.40
N GLU A 186 23.47 1.87 14.62
CA GLU A 186 23.21 3.20 15.16
C GLU A 186 21.92 3.22 15.98
N LEU A 187 20.85 2.59 15.51
CA LEU A 187 19.59 2.47 16.25
C LEU A 187 19.74 1.65 17.53
N ALA A 188 20.54 0.57 17.51
CA ALA A 188 20.84 -0.20 18.71
C ALA A 188 21.58 0.65 19.75
N LYS A 189 22.56 1.46 19.33
CA LYS A 189 23.34 2.33 20.23
C LYS A 189 22.55 3.52 20.78
N ARG A 190 21.74 4.16 19.93
CA ARG A 190 21.07 5.43 20.26
C ARG A 190 19.71 5.23 20.93
N TYR A 191 19.01 4.15 20.59
CA TYR A 191 17.61 3.95 20.96
C TYR A 191 17.33 2.57 21.59
N ASP A 192 18.38 1.79 21.88
CA ASP A 192 18.28 0.42 22.40
C ASP A 192 17.39 -0.47 21.51
N CYS A 193 17.50 -0.27 20.20
CA CYS A 193 16.76 -1.07 19.21
C CYS A 193 17.32 -2.49 19.14
N ARG A 194 16.44 -3.50 19.25
CA ARG A 194 16.81 -4.92 19.29
C ARG A 194 16.28 -5.75 18.13
N LEU A 195 15.27 -5.26 17.41
CA LEU A 195 14.64 -5.98 16.30
C LEU A 195 14.49 -5.07 15.07
N GLN A 196 14.86 -5.58 13.91
CA GLN A 196 14.48 -4.99 12.62
C GLN A 196 13.42 -5.86 11.97
N MET A 197 12.35 -5.23 11.51
CA MET A 197 11.28 -5.87 10.76
C MET A 197 11.28 -5.39 9.30
N GLY A 198 10.72 -6.18 8.39
CA GLY A 198 10.61 -5.80 6.98
C GLY A 198 9.84 -6.82 6.13
N GLY A 199 9.75 -6.57 4.83
CA GLY A 199 9.28 -7.58 3.88
C GLY A 199 10.29 -8.72 3.72
N SER A 200 9.85 -9.88 3.22
CA SER A 200 10.73 -11.05 3.02
C SER A 200 11.87 -10.77 2.04
N ASP A 201 11.70 -9.80 1.16
CA ASP A 201 12.73 -9.27 0.26
C ASP A 201 13.89 -8.55 0.98
N GLN A 202 13.70 -8.15 2.24
CA GLN A 202 14.70 -7.43 3.04
C GLN A 202 15.57 -8.36 3.91
N TRP A 203 15.31 -9.67 3.90
CA TRP A 203 15.98 -10.63 4.78
C TRP A 203 17.51 -10.52 4.77
N GLY A 204 18.12 -10.48 3.58
CA GLY A 204 19.58 -10.37 3.43
C GLY A 204 20.16 -9.10 4.05
N ASN A 205 19.49 -7.96 3.89
CA ASN A 205 19.93 -6.69 4.47
C ASN A 205 19.80 -6.68 5.99
N ILE A 206 18.69 -7.22 6.52
CA ILE A 206 18.45 -7.30 7.96
C ILE A 206 19.51 -8.18 8.64
N VAL A 207 19.80 -9.36 8.07
CA VAL A 207 20.83 -10.29 8.59
C VAL A 207 22.21 -9.65 8.58
N ASN A 208 22.56 -8.88 7.55
CA ASN A 208 23.81 -8.12 7.54
C ASN A 208 23.90 -7.11 8.70
N GLY A 209 22.77 -6.48 9.07
CA GLY A 209 22.70 -5.62 10.24
C GLY A 209 22.96 -6.35 11.55
N ILE A 210 22.44 -7.57 11.72
CA ILE A 210 22.71 -8.42 12.89
C ILE A 210 24.21 -8.76 12.97
N ASP A 211 24.78 -9.20 11.85
CA ASP A 211 26.19 -9.59 11.78
C ASP A 211 27.14 -8.42 12.02
N LEU A 212 26.80 -7.24 11.49
CA LEU A 212 27.56 -6.01 11.75
C LEU A 212 27.45 -5.64 13.24
N GLY A 213 26.24 -5.67 13.81
CA GLY A 213 26.01 -5.41 15.23
C GLY A 213 26.86 -6.31 16.13
N HIS A 214 26.89 -7.62 15.85
CA HIS A 214 27.75 -8.55 16.57
C HIS A 214 29.23 -8.16 16.50
N ARG A 215 29.73 -7.82 15.31
CA ARG A 215 31.13 -7.40 15.10
C ARG A 215 31.48 -6.06 15.74
N MET A 216 30.49 -5.19 15.88
CA MET A 216 30.62 -3.85 16.48
C MET A 216 30.22 -3.82 17.97
N GLY A 217 29.93 -4.97 18.57
CA GLY A 217 29.68 -5.10 20.01
C GLY A 217 28.32 -4.59 20.47
N THR A 218 27.29 -4.59 19.63
CA THR A 218 25.91 -4.33 20.07
C THR A 218 25.37 -5.50 20.91
N PRO A 219 24.31 -5.30 21.71
CA PRO A 219 23.51 -6.40 22.22
C PRO A 219 23.00 -7.33 21.10
N GLN A 220 22.50 -8.52 21.46
CA GLN A 220 21.89 -9.45 20.50
C GLN A 220 20.76 -8.76 19.74
N LEU A 221 20.88 -8.74 18.41
CA LEU A 221 19.90 -8.18 17.48
C LEU A 221 19.11 -9.30 16.80
N TYR A 222 17.89 -9.00 16.37
CA TYR A 222 16.96 -9.96 15.78
C TYR A 222 16.37 -9.46 14.45
N ALA A 223 15.92 -10.40 13.62
CA ALA A 223 15.21 -10.17 12.38
C ALA A 223 13.82 -10.80 12.44
N LEU A 224 12.82 -10.12 11.88
CA LEU A 224 11.52 -10.71 11.58
C LEU A 224 11.01 -10.15 10.25
N THR A 225 10.67 -11.03 9.30
CA THR A 225 10.12 -10.60 8.02
C THR A 225 8.67 -11.03 7.84
N SER A 226 7.92 -10.25 7.06
CA SER A 226 6.57 -10.58 6.60
C SER A 226 6.55 -11.12 5.18
N PRO A 227 5.56 -11.94 4.81
CA PRO A 227 5.43 -12.43 3.44
C PRO A 227 5.29 -11.28 2.45
N LEU A 228 5.80 -11.45 1.23
CA LEU A 228 5.43 -10.58 0.12
C LEU A 228 3.93 -10.68 -0.14
N LEU A 229 3.29 -9.52 -0.25
CA LEU A 229 1.85 -9.45 -0.36
C LEU A 229 1.40 -9.56 -1.83
N THR A 230 0.91 -10.74 -2.21
CA THR A 230 0.22 -10.99 -3.48
C THR A 230 -1.28 -11.18 -3.24
N THR A 231 -2.11 -10.88 -4.23
CA THR A 231 -3.53 -11.28 -4.27
C THR A 231 -3.66 -12.75 -4.63
N SER A 232 -4.86 -13.33 -4.49
CA SER A 232 -5.14 -14.71 -4.89
C SER A 232 -4.94 -14.94 -6.40
N SER A 233 -5.14 -13.89 -7.21
CA SER A 233 -4.81 -13.85 -8.64
C SER A 233 -3.31 -13.71 -8.97
N GLY A 234 -2.44 -13.57 -7.95
CA GLY A 234 -0.98 -13.40 -8.13
C GLY A 234 -0.54 -11.97 -8.43
N ALA A 235 -1.45 -10.98 -8.43
CA ALA A 235 -1.09 -9.58 -8.60
C ALA A 235 -0.38 -9.04 -7.35
N LYS A 236 0.61 -8.15 -7.55
CA LYS A 236 1.25 -7.43 -6.44
C LYS A 236 0.28 -6.40 -5.87
N MET A 237 0.10 -6.41 -4.55
CA MET A 237 -0.67 -5.38 -3.85
C MET A 237 0.01 -4.01 -4.01
N GLY A 238 -0.79 -2.96 -4.19
CA GLY A 238 -0.30 -1.59 -4.38
C GLY A 238 -0.13 -1.13 -5.81
N LYS A 239 -0.43 -1.96 -6.81
CA LYS A 239 -0.62 -1.52 -8.20
C LYS A 239 -2.03 -1.89 -8.66
N SER A 240 -2.81 -0.89 -8.99
CA SER A 240 -4.07 -1.01 -9.72
C SER A 240 -3.84 -0.76 -11.21
N ALA A 241 -4.86 -1.00 -12.05
CA ALA A 241 -4.80 -0.65 -13.47
C ALA A 241 -4.56 0.85 -13.71
N SER A 242 -4.93 1.72 -12.76
CA SER A 242 -4.75 3.18 -12.79
C SER A 242 -3.47 3.66 -12.09
N GLY A 243 -2.63 2.76 -11.58
CA GLY A 243 -1.38 3.11 -10.89
C GLY A 243 -1.39 2.75 -9.41
N ALA A 244 -0.54 3.40 -8.62
CA ALA A 244 -0.38 3.08 -7.21
C ALA A 244 -1.58 3.51 -6.37
N VAL A 245 -1.93 2.71 -5.37
CA VAL A 245 -2.99 3.04 -4.40
C VAL A 245 -2.34 3.75 -3.22
N TRP A 246 -2.26 5.08 -3.31
CA TRP A 246 -1.59 5.94 -2.34
C TRP A 246 -2.33 6.02 -1.01
N LEU A 247 -1.59 6.32 0.06
CA LEU A 247 -2.14 6.51 1.40
C LEU A 247 -2.54 7.97 1.69
N ASN A 248 -1.85 8.95 1.11
CA ASN A 248 -2.24 10.35 1.29
C ASN A 248 -3.44 10.71 0.38
N ALA A 249 -4.41 11.42 0.97
CA ALA A 249 -5.69 11.73 0.34
C ALA A 249 -5.61 12.73 -0.82
N ASP A 250 -4.51 13.49 -0.91
CA ASP A 250 -4.21 14.41 -2.00
C ASP A 250 -3.80 13.69 -3.29
N LEU A 251 -3.21 12.48 -3.17
CA LEU A 251 -2.83 11.65 -4.31
C LEU A 251 -3.87 10.57 -4.66
N LEU A 252 -4.65 10.12 -3.67
CA LEU A 252 -5.76 9.19 -3.89
C LEU A 252 -6.94 9.60 -2.99
N PRO A 253 -8.08 10.03 -3.57
CA PRO A 253 -9.26 10.38 -2.79
C PRO A 253 -9.69 9.25 -1.84
N VAL A 254 -10.18 9.61 -0.65
CA VAL A 254 -10.60 8.65 0.39
C VAL A 254 -11.64 7.66 -0.12
N TYR A 255 -12.57 8.13 -0.97
CA TYR A 255 -13.56 7.25 -1.62
C TYR A 255 -12.91 6.21 -2.52
N ASP A 256 -11.88 6.57 -3.29
CA ASP A 256 -11.17 5.64 -4.17
C ASP A 256 -10.33 4.64 -3.36
N PHE A 257 -9.73 5.09 -2.26
CA PHE A 257 -9.06 4.21 -1.30
C PHE A 257 -10.05 3.19 -0.70
N TRP A 258 -11.21 3.65 -0.23
CA TRP A 258 -12.27 2.76 0.28
C TRP A 258 -12.74 1.77 -0.80
N GLN A 259 -12.94 2.26 -2.04
CA GLN A 259 -13.38 1.43 -3.16
C GLN A 259 -12.35 0.37 -3.55
N TYR A 260 -11.06 0.67 -3.43
CA TYR A 260 -10.01 -0.34 -3.64
C TYR A 260 -10.21 -1.54 -2.72
N TRP A 261 -10.40 -1.31 -1.42
CA TRP A 261 -10.63 -2.38 -0.45
C TRP A 261 -11.99 -3.07 -0.63
N ARG A 262 -13.03 -2.32 -0.99
CA ARG A 262 -14.34 -2.87 -1.31
C ARG A 262 -14.31 -3.85 -2.49
N ASN A 263 -13.36 -3.66 -3.41
CA ASN A 263 -13.15 -4.50 -4.58
C ASN A 263 -12.17 -5.66 -4.35
N THR A 264 -11.75 -5.92 -3.11
CA THR A 264 -10.92 -7.09 -2.73
C THR A 264 -11.53 -8.38 -3.29
N GLU A 265 -10.69 -9.29 -3.79
CA GLU A 265 -11.10 -10.61 -4.25
C GLU A 265 -11.68 -11.45 -3.11
N ASP A 266 -12.72 -12.23 -3.37
CA ASP A 266 -13.44 -13.01 -2.34
C ASP A 266 -12.50 -13.87 -1.48
N ALA A 267 -11.52 -14.52 -2.13
CA ALA A 267 -10.53 -15.38 -1.49
C ALA A 267 -9.54 -14.62 -0.58
N ASP A 268 -9.36 -13.32 -0.79
CA ASP A 268 -8.42 -12.50 -0.03
C ASP A 268 -9.05 -11.84 1.19
N VAL A 269 -10.39 -11.73 1.25
CA VAL A 269 -11.11 -11.03 2.32
C VAL A 269 -10.72 -11.53 3.72
N PRO A 270 -10.75 -12.85 4.02
CA PRO A 270 -10.37 -13.35 5.35
C PRO A 270 -8.93 -12.97 5.74
N ARG A 271 -8.01 -13.03 4.78
CA ARG A 271 -6.60 -12.70 5.01
C ARG A 271 -6.42 -11.20 5.22
N PHE A 272 -7.10 -10.37 4.45
CA PHE A 272 -6.98 -8.91 4.55
C PHE A 272 -7.65 -8.36 5.81
N LEU A 273 -8.72 -8.99 6.31
CA LEU A 273 -9.26 -8.70 7.63
C LEU A 273 -8.21 -8.91 8.74
N LYS A 274 -7.45 -10.02 8.68
CA LYS A 274 -6.36 -10.30 9.63
C LYS A 274 -5.21 -9.29 9.54
N LEU A 275 -4.82 -8.92 8.34
CA LEU A 275 -3.62 -8.11 8.11
C LEU A 275 -3.85 -6.60 8.27
N PHE A 276 -5.01 -6.07 7.88
CA PHE A 276 -5.20 -4.62 7.72
C PHE A 276 -6.26 -4.01 8.64
N THR A 277 -6.85 -4.79 9.53
CA THR A 277 -7.81 -4.29 10.53
C THR A 277 -7.32 -4.59 11.95
N THR A 278 -7.90 -3.88 12.91
CA THR A 278 -7.74 -4.12 14.35
C THR A 278 -8.90 -4.92 14.95
N LEU A 279 -9.75 -5.52 14.11
CA LEU A 279 -10.88 -6.34 14.58
C LEU A 279 -10.39 -7.54 15.41
N PRO A 280 -11.10 -7.91 16.50
CA PRO A 280 -10.83 -9.14 17.25
C PRO A 280 -10.84 -10.40 16.37
N MET A 281 -10.03 -11.41 16.70
CA MET A 281 -9.92 -12.61 15.85
C MET A 281 -11.14 -13.52 15.84
N ASP A 282 -11.93 -13.51 16.92
CA ASP A 282 -13.24 -14.15 16.97
C ASP A 282 -14.21 -13.49 15.98
N GLU A 283 -14.20 -12.16 15.92
CA GLU A 283 -14.98 -11.40 14.93
C GLU A 283 -14.48 -11.66 13.50
N ILE A 284 -13.17 -11.69 13.28
CA ILE A 284 -12.60 -12.06 11.97
C ILE A 284 -13.00 -13.49 11.59
N THR A 285 -13.01 -14.43 12.54
CA THR A 285 -13.42 -15.82 12.30
C THR A 285 -14.90 -15.89 11.91
N ARG A 286 -15.76 -15.15 12.62
CA ARG A 286 -17.19 -15.03 12.30
C ARG A 286 -17.40 -14.46 10.90
N LEU A 287 -16.74 -13.35 10.57
CA LEU A 287 -16.84 -12.69 9.27
C LEU A 287 -16.28 -13.56 8.13
N SER A 288 -15.22 -14.31 8.39
CA SER A 288 -14.59 -15.20 7.40
C SER A 288 -15.44 -16.43 7.07
N ALA A 289 -16.41 -16.78 7.91
CA ALA A 289 -17.36 -17.87 7.66
C ALA A 289 -18.52 -17.45 6.74
N ILE A 290 -18.70 -16.14 6.49
CA ILE A 290 -19.76 -15.60 5.65
C ILE A 290 -19.34 -15.74 4.18
N GLY A 291 -20.17 -16.42 3.39
CA GLY A 291 -19.95 -16.63 1.95
C GLY A 291 -21.14 -16.18 1.11
N GLY A 292 -21.09 -16.45 -0.19
CA GLY A 292 -22.19 -16.14 -1.11
C GLY A 292 -22.46 -14.64 -1.23
N SER A 293 -23.75 -14.26 -1.33
CA SER A 293 -24.15 -12.86 -1.53
C SER A 293 -23.80 -11.94 -0.36
N GLU A 294 -23.77 -12.48 0.86
CA GLU A 294 -23.49 -11.74 2.10
C GLU A 294 -22.03 -11.33 2.25
N LEU A 295 -21.12 -11.94 1.49
CA LEU A 295 -19.70 -11.57 1.47
C LEU A 295 -19.49 -10.09 1.07
N ASN A 296 -20.41 -9.50 0.32
CA ASN A 296 -20.36 -8.08 -0.01
C ASN A 296 -20.42 -7.18 1.23
N GLU A 297 -21.14 -7.57 2.28
CA GLU A 297 -21.17 -6.82 3.54
C GLU A 297 -19.84 -6.92 4.27
N VAL A 298 -19.20 -8.10 4.26
CA VAL A 298 -17.87 -8.28 4.83
C VAL A 298 -16.83 -7.42 4.11
N LYS A 299 -16.93 -7.28 2.78
CA LYS A 299 -16.05 -6.38 2.01
C LYS A 299 -16.25 -4.91 2.37
N LYS A 300 -17.49 -4.48 2.66
CA LYS A 300 -17.76 -3.13 3.15
C LYS A 300 -17.13 -2.92 4.53
N ILE A 301 -17.22 -3.91 5.42
CA ILE A 301 -16.57 -3.88 6.74
C ILE A 301 -15.05 -3.74 6.56
N LEU A 302 -14.42 -4.61 5.77
CA LEU A 302 -12.99 -4.52 5.45
C LEU A 302 -12.62 -3.12 4.95
N ALA A 303 -13.32 -2.62 3.94
CA ALA A 303 -13.04 -1.30 3.37
C ALA A 303 -13.17 -0.17 4.40
N THR A 304 -14.21 -0.22 5.23
CA THR A 304 -14.47 0.81 6.23
C THR A 304 -13.44 0.77 7.34
N GLU A 305 -13.09 -0.40 7.87
CA GLU A 305 -12.09 -0.52 8.94
C GLU A 305 -10.70 -0.10 8.48
N VAL A 306 -10.25 -0.53 7.29
CA VAL A 306 -8.94 -0.13 6.77
C VAL A 306 -8.88 1.38 6.50
N THR A 307 -9.95 1.95 5.93
CA THR A 307 -10.07 3.39 5.68
C THR A 307 -10.13 4.18 6.99
N ALA A 308 -10.82 3.67 8.01
CA ALA A 308 -10.97 4.34 9.29
C ALA A 308 -9.65 4.48 10.03
N ILE A 309 -8.77 3.48 9.94
CA ILE A 309 -7.43 3.57 10.52
C ILE A 309 -6.62 4.65 9.80
N LEU A 310 -6.61 4.69 8.46
CA LEU A 310 -5.77 5.63 7.72
C LEU A 310 -6.29 7.08 7.73
N HIS A 311 -7.59 7.27 7.50
CA HIS A 311 -8.21 8.57 7.24
C HIS A 311 -9.17 9.04 8.35
N GLY A 312 -9.31 8.24 9.40
CA GLY A 312 -10.26 8.48 10.49
C GLY A 312 -11.65 7.93 10.20
N ARG A 313 -12.35 7.55 11.28
CA ARG A 313 -13.70 6.98 11.24
C ARG A 313 -14.72 7.82 10.45
N PRO A 314 -14.80 9.16 10.62
CA PRO A 314 -15.78 9.97 9.89
C PRO A 314 -15.59 9.93 8.36
N ALA A 315 -14.34 9.97 7.88
CA ALA A 315 -14.05 9.94 6.46
C ALA A 315 -14.36 8.56 5.84
N ALA A 316 -14.12 7.48 6.60
CA ALA A 316 -14.48 6.12 6.18
C ALA A 316 -15.99 5.92 6.08
N GLU A 317 -16.75 6.42 7.06
CA GLU A 317 -18.22 6.37 7.04
C GLU A 317 -18.81 7.19 5.88
N GLN A 318 -18.23 8.38 5.61
CA GLN A 318 -18.63 9.19 4.47
C GLN A 318 -18.37 8.47 3.14
N ALA A 319 -17.22 7.81 2.99
CA ALA A 319 -16.91 7.03 1.80
C ALA A 319 -17.87 5.83 1.63
N ALA A 320 -18.17 5.11 2.72
CA ALA A 320 -19.13 4.01 2.72
C ALA A 320 -20.55 4.48 2.35
N GLU A 321 -20.99 5.61 2.90
CA GLU A 321 -22.30 6.20 2.60
C GLU A 321 -22.39 6.70 1.16
N THR A 322 -21.32 7.30 0.64
CA THR A 322 -21.21 7.70 -0.77
C THR A 322 -21.35 6.48 -1.69
N ALA A 323 -20.68 5.37 -1.35
CA ALA A 323 -20.80 4.12 -2.09
C ALA A 323 -22.22 3.54 -2.01
N ARG A 324 -22.85 3.61 -0.82
CA ARG A 324 -24.23 3.17 -0.61
C ARG A 324 -25.19 3.95 -1.50
N LYS A 325 -25.17 5.28 -1.48
CA LYS A 325 -26.04 6.13 -2.31
C LYS A 325 -25.81 5.88 -3.80
N THR A 326 -24.55 5.79 -4.22
CA THR A 326 -24.19 5.52 -5.63
C THR A 326 -24.74 4.17 -6.12
N PHE A 327 -24.92 3.18 -5.23
CA PHE A 327 -25.39 1.84 -5.59
C PHE A 327 -26.88 1.59 -5.33
N GLU A 328 -27.45 2.11 -4.23
CA GLU A 328 -28.84 1.90 -3.80
C GLU A 328 -29.81 2.87 -4.44
N GLU A 329 -29.42 4.12 -4.70
CA GLU A 329 -30.35 5.12 -5.21
C GLU A 329 -30.47 5.09 -6.73
N GLY A 330 -29.52 4.48 -7.44
CA GLY A 330 -29.39 4.66 -8.89
C GLY A 330 -29.30 6.15 -9.31
N SER A 331 -29.23 7.05 -8.33
CA SER A 331 -29.26 8.49 -8.52
C SER A 331 -27.94 8.86 -9.17
N LEU A 332 -28.07 9.66 -10.21
CA LEU A 332 -27.00 10.20 -11.00
C LEU A 332 -26.08 10.99 -10.06
N SER A 333 -25.12 10.33 -9.42
CA SER A 333 -24.20 11.03 -8.54
C SER A 333 -23.42 12.03 -9.39
N GLU A 334 -23.36 13.28 -8.94
CA GLU A 334 -22.65 14.37 -9.64
C GLU A 334 -21.16 14.05 -9.89
N ASN A 335 -20.64 13.00 -9.24
CA ASN A 335 -19.27 12.47 -9.33
C ASN A 335 -19.07 11.40 -10.42
N LEU A 336 -20.11 10.97 -11.15
CA LEU A 336 -19.92 10.10 -12.30
C LEU A 336 -19.19 10.86 -13.43
N PRO A 337 -18.26 10.22 -14.17
CA PRO A 337 -17.62 10.85 -15.31
C PRO A 337 -18.67 11.39 -16.27
N SER A 338 -18.53 12.65 -16.68
CA SER A 338 -19.48 13.31 -17.56
C SER A 338 -18.85 13.77 -18.86
N VAL A 339 -19.65 13.80 -19.92
CA VAL A 339 -19.31 14.43 -21.19
C VAL A 339 -20.35 15.49 -21.51
N ASP A 340 -19.86 16.70 -21.79
CA ASP A 340 -20.67 17.82 -22.20
C ASP A 340 -20.93 17.75 -23.72
N ILE A 341 -22.20 17.85 -24.11
CA ILE A 341 -22.64 17.91 -25.51
C ILE A 341 -23.36 19.24 -25.75
N PRO A 342 -22.98 19.99 -26.81
CA PRO A 342 -23.64 21.23 -27.16
C PRO A 342 -25.16 21.07 -27.30
N ALA A 343 -25.94 22.01 -26.76
CA ALA A 343 -27.39 21.98 -26.83
C ALA A 343 -27.90 21.80 -28.27
N THR A 344 -27.29 22.48 -29.25
CA THR A 344 -27.67 22.38 -30.66
C THR A 344 -27.54 20.97 -31.24
N GLU A 345 -26.58 20.19 -30.74
CA GLU A 345 -26.33 18.82 -31.20
C GLU A 345 -27.28 17.82 -30.52
N LEU A 346 -27.55 18.02 -29.23
CA LEU A 346 -28.49 17.20 -28.48
C LEU A 346 -29.94 17.46 -28.92
N ASP A 347 -30.29 18.73 -29.19
CA ASP A 347 -31.60 19.13 -29.71
C ASP A 347 -31.81 18.61 -31.15
N GLY A 348 -30.74 18.49 -31.95
CA GLY A 348 -30.76 17.89 -33.29
C GLY A 348 -30.75 16.36 -33.30
N GLY A 349 -30.52 15.73 -32.15
CA GLY A 349 -30.34 14.30 -31.99
C GLY A 349 -28.94 13.82 -32.39
N ILE A 350 -28.27 13.11 -31.49
CA ILE A 350 -26.99 12.45 -31.73
C ILE A 350 -27.18 10.94 -31.90
N GLY A 351 -26.47 10.33 -32.85
CA GLY A 351 -26.50 8.88 -33.03
C GLY A 351 -25.93 8.15 -31.82
N LEU A 352 -26.58 7.06 -31.37
CA LEU A 352 -26.16 6.27 -30.21
C LEU A 352 -24.70 5.78 -30.32
N LEU A 353 -24.28 5.29 -31.48
CA LEU A 353 -22.93 4.76 -31.67
C LEU A 353 -21.86 5.85 -31.52
N SER A 354 -22.09 7.02 -32.13
CA SER A 354 -21.20 8.17 -31.99
C SER A 354 -21.15 8.69 -30.56
N LEU A 355 -22.30 8.67 -29.87
CA LEU A 355 -22.38 9.07 -28.46
C LEU A 355 -21.54 8.15 -27.56
N ILE A 356 -21.59 6.83 -27.77
CA ILE A 356 -20.80 5.84 -27.02
C ILE A 356 -19.29 6.06 -27.22
N VAL A 357 -18.85 6.32 -28.46
CA VAL A 357 -17.44 6.59 -28.75
C VAL A 357 -16.99 7.90 -28.14
N ARG A 358 -17.80 8.96 -28.26
CA ARG A 358 -17.50 10.28 -27.69
C ARG A 358 -17.48 10.26 -26.16
N ALA A 359 -18.29 9.40 -25.54
CA ALA A 359 -18.24 9.10 -24.12
C ALA A 359 -16.98 8.31 -23.70
N GLY A 360 -16.14 7.86 -24.64
CA GLY A 360 -14.95 7.06 -24.33
C GLY A 360 -15.27 5.62 -23.91
N LEU A 361 -16.50 5.15 -24.15
CA LEU A 361 -16.93 3.78 -23.81
C LEU A 361 -16.57 2.77 -24.90
N ALA A 362 -16.23 3.22 -26.11
CA ALA A 362 -15.74 2.40 -27.21
C ALA A 362 -14.69 3.17 -28.03
N SER A 363 -13.73 2.46 -28.64
CA SER A 363 -12.68 3.03 -29.50
C SER A 363 -13.16 3.36 -30.91
N SER A 364 -14.28 2.76 -31.36
CA SER A 364 -14.83 2.97 -32.70
C SER A 364 -16.34 2.66 -32.75
N ASN A 365 -17.03 3.18 -33.77
CA ASN A 365 -18.45 2.88 -34.00
C ASN A 365 -18.72 1.39 -34.23
N GLY A 366 -17.75 0.66 -34.79
CA GLY A 366 -17.85 -0.80 -34.97
C GLY A 366 -17.81 -1.57 -33.64
N GLU A 367 -17.03 -1.09 -32.67
CA GLU A 367 -17.03 -1.62 -31.30
C GLU A 367 -18.32 -1.24 -30.55
N ALA A 368 -18.75 0.01 -30.64
CA ALA A 368 -20.03 0.46 -30.07
C ALA A 368 -21.21 -0.39 -30.57
N ARG A 369 -21.24 -0.71 -31.88
CA ARG A 369 -22.28 -1.56 -32.47
C ARG A 369 -22.30 -2.95 -31.85
N ARG A 370 -21.14 -3.58 -31.65
CA ARG A 370 -21.04 -4.90 -30.99
C ARG A 370 -21.56 -4.86 -29.56
N HIS A 371 -21.34 -3.77 -28.82
CA HIS A 371 -21.89 -3.61 -27.49
C HIS A 371 -23.42 -3.49 -27.46
N VAL A 372 -24.00 -2.74 -28.41
CA VAL A 372 -25.46 -2.63 -28.56
C VAL A 372 -26.07 -3.99 -28.91
N GLN A 373 -25.52 -4.67 -29.93
CA GLN A 373 -25.99 -6.00 -30.35
C GLN A 373 -25.83 -7.06 -29.25
N GLY A 374 -24.80 -6.93 -28.40
CA GLY A 374 -24.59 -7.77 -27.23
C GLY A 374 -25.47 -7.43 -26.03
N GLY A 375 -26.40 -6.47 -26.14
CA GLY A 375 -27.31 -6.06 -25.06
C GLY A 375 -26.62 -5.38 -23.87
N ALA A 376 -25.40 -4.88 -24.06
CA ALA A 376 -24.60 -4.29 -22.99
C ALA A 376 -24.91 -2.80 -22.75
N VAL A 377 -25.64 -2.15 -23.66
CA VAL A 377 -25.87 -0.69 -23.62
C VAL A 377 -27.22 -0.36 -22.99
N ARG A 378 -27.21 0.61 -22.07
CA ARG A 378 -28.43 1.18 -21.49
C ARG A 378 -28.41 2.70 -21.53
N ILE A 379 -29.58 3.30 -21.75
CA ILE A 379 -29.85 4.74 -21.64
C ILE A 379 -30.87 4.92 -20.53
N ASN A 380 -30.55 5.72 -19.51
CA ASN A 380 -31.40 5.93 -18.32
C ASN A 380 -31.90 4.60 -17.72
N ASP A 381 -30.98 3.65 -17.60
CA ASP A 381 -31.22 2.29 -17.10
C ASP A 381 -32.13 1.40 -17.97
N GLU A 382 -32.66 1.90 -19.08
CA GLU A 382 -33.37 1.13 -20.09
C GLU A 382 -32.41 0.51 -21.12
N ALA A 383 -32.60 -0.77 -21.42
CA ALA A 383 -31.79 -1.47 -22.42
C ALA A 383 -32.08 -0.96 -23.83
N VAL A 384 -31.03 -0.71 -24.61
CA VAL A 384 -31.13 -0.25 -26.00
C VAL A 384 -30.56 -1.30 -26.94
N SER A 385 -31.40 -1.76 -27.87
CA SER A 385 -31.03 -2.74 -28.91
C SER A 385 -30.96 -2.15 -30.31
N ASP A 386 -31.54 -0.98 -30.55
CA ASP A 386 -31.48 -0.30 -31.85
C ASP A 386 -30.19 0.53 -31.98
N GLU A 387 -29.27 0.04 -32.81
CA GLU A 387 -28.01 0.72 -33.13
C GLU A 387 -28.18 2.02 -33.92
N ARG A 388 -29.38 2.27 -34.50
CA ARG A 388 -29.71 3.51 -35.22
C ARG A 388 -30.48 4.50 -34.35
N LYS A 389 -30.67 4.20 -33.05
CA LYS A 389 -31.36 5.11 -32.13
C LYS A 389 -30.64 6.46 -32.10
N MET A 390 -31.44 7.51 -32.22
CA MET A 390 -31.03 8.89 -31.97
C MET A 390 -31.34 9.23 -30.52
N ILE A 391 -30.38 9.85 -29.84
CA ILE A 391 -30.51 10.34 -28.47
C ILE A 391 -30.59 11.85 -28.54
N GLY A 392 -31.61 12.44 -27.93
CA GLY A 392 -31.78 13.89 -27.92
C GLY A 392 -32.33 14.39 -26.59
N SER A 393 -32.90 15.59 -26.63
CA SER A 393 -33.36 16.27 -25.41
C SER A 393 -34.55 15.58 -24.73
N GLY A 394 -35.23 14.66 -25.40
CA GLY A 394 -36.31 13.85 -24.83
C GLY A 394 -35.83 12.79 -23.82
N GLU A 395 -34.56 12.42 -23.88
CA GLU A 395 -33.94 11.47 -22.95
C GLU A 395 -33.35 12.17 -21.71
N ILE A 396 -33.41 13.50 -21.62
CA ILE A 396 -32.91 14.23 -20.45
C ILE A 396 -33.80 13.90 -19.25
N THR A 397 -33.18 13.38 -18.20
CA THR A 397 -33.86 13.05 -16.93
C THR A 397 -34.24 14.31 -16.15
N ALA A 398 -35.03 14.15 -15.08
CA ALA A 398 -35.40 15.25 -14.19
C ALA A 398 -34.17 15.97 -13.58
N ASP A 399 -33.02 15.29 -13.52
CA ASP A 399 -31.75 15.80 -13.02
C ASP A 399 -30.92 16.53 -14.10
N GLY A 400 -31.48 16.78 -15.28
CA GLY A 400 -30.84 17.55 -16.35
C GLY A 400 -29.76 16.82 -17.15
N VAL A 401 -29.66 15.49 -17.01
CA VAL A 401 -28.61 14.66 -17.64
C VAL A 401 -29.18 13.40 -18.28
N ILE A 402 -28.40 12.74 -19.14
CA ILE A 402 -28.72 11.41 -19.71
C ILE A 402 -27.68 10.41 -19.21
N LYS A 403 -28.12 9.29 -18.63
CA LYS A 403 -27.23 8.23 -18.13
C LYS A 403 -26.92 7.23 -19.25
N LEU A 404 -25.67 7.18 -19.69
CA LEU A 404 -25.18 6.16 -20.62
C LEU A 404 -24.41 5.08 -19.87
N SER A 405 -24.83 3.83 -19.99
CA SER A 405 -24.20 2.69 -19.32
C SER A 405 -23.71 1.63 -20.31
N LEU A 406 -22.52 1.10 -20.05
CA LEU A 406 -21.96 -0.06 -20.74
C LEU A 406 -21.69 -1.18 -19.72
N GLY A 407 -22.55 -2.20 -19.74
CA GLY A 407 -22.56 -3.29 -18.77
C GLY A 407 -22.95 -2.81 -17.37
N LYS A 408 -22.48 -3.54 -16.34
CA LYS A 408 -22.83 -3.29 -14.93
C LYS A 408 -21.89 -2.33 -14.18
N LYS A 409 -20.80 -1.87 -14.80
CA LYS A 409 -19.72 -1.16 -14.11
C LYS A 409 -19.32 0.18 -14.73
N LYS A 410 -19.59 0.41 -16.03
CA LYS A 410 -19.20 1.64 -16.72
C LYS A 410 -20.43 2.51 -16.93
N HIS A 411 -20.45 3.67 -16.28
CA HIS A 411 -21.55 4.64 -16.34
C HIS A 411 -20.97 6.02 -16.61
N ILE A 412 -21.56 6.76 -17.55
CA ILE A 412 -21.16 8.11 -17.92
C ILE A 412 -22.40 8.98 -18.05
N LEU A 413 -22.31 10.23 -17.56
CA LEU A 413 -23.37 11.21 -17.66
C LEU A 413 -23.18 12.07 -18.90
N ILE A 414 -24.21 12.23 -19.71
CA ILE A 414 -24.22 13.19 -20.81
C ILE A 414 -24.93 14.44 -20.32
N ARG A 415 -24.22 15.56 -20.34
CA ARG A 415 -24.71 16.88 -19.91
C ARG A 415 -24.98 17.74 -21.12
N ARG A 416 -26.10 18.47 -21.09
CA ARG A 416 -26.42 19.48 -22.10
C ARG A 416 -25.63 20.75 -21.77
N ALA A 417 -24.61 21.05 -22.55
CA ALA A 417 -23.88 22.31 -22.47
C ALA A 417 -24.66 23.43 -23.16
N ALA A 418 -24.58 24.63 -22.59
CA ALA A 418 -25.25 25.83 -23.09
C ALA A 418 -24.85 26.20 -24.52
#